data_AF-A0A1F3TTL2-F1
#
_entry.id   AF-A0A1F3TTL2-F1
#
_cell.length_a   1.000
_cell.length_b   1.000
_cell.length_c   1.000
_cell.angle_alpha   90.00
_cell.angle_beta   90.00
_cell.angle_gamma   90.00
#
_symmetry.space_group_name_H-M   'P 1'
#
loop_
_entity.id
_entity.type
_entity.pdbx_description
1 polymer ?
#
loop_
_entity_poly.entity_id
_entity_poly.type
_entity_poly.pdbx_seq_one_letter_code
_entity_poly.pdbx_strand_id
1 'polypeptide(L)'
;MKIYRSIEFSKLIFLLKEEGQFVWDEYQAEREKINDEKLHHNWWMNSNFDKKRREIIASIIKESSDSFFKKSLEFNAMSGGRFNPERSFGVLYAANNPVISALEVLYHKYIDLAPVYAAIQSKQSQFSSGLDMSLPKNLEVFIVTFEIEIENSDKLLKINESDAELRNICNKIGFQRYTITNFNREFIFGNDYEISRHLGTYVHSQNKIGFTVPSARVKFEIQDDLSLRNLILLEAKRDATNPKLTGKFVEYRASIDMTQTDHYGLDVAVQAYGETVHKTMFKLQKIPPKKAPHPQIISYFAEYPNGKK
;
A
#
# COMPACT_ATOMS: atom_id res chain seq x y z
N MET A 1 17.73 11.19 -1.82
CA MET A 1 16.28 11.49 -1.79
C MET A 1 15.62 10.67 -0.70
N LYS A 2 14.59 11.22 -0.05
CA LYS A 2 13.76 10.46 0.91
C LYS A 2 12.56 9.84 0.21
N ILE A 3 12.31 8.58 0.51
CA ILE A 3 11.20 7.80 0.00
C ILE A 3 10.57 7.03 1.17
N TYR A 4 9.36 6.54 0.96
CA TYR A 4 8.53 5.97 2.01
C TYR A 4 7.99 4.63 1.59
N ARG A 5 8.24 3.60 2.39
CA ARG A 5 7.66 2.26 2.20
C ARG A 5 6.71 1.96 3.35
N SER A 6 5.44 1.79 3.01
CA SER A 6 4.42 1.40 3.97
C SER A 6 4.21 -0.10 4.00
N ILE A 7 3.94 -0.63 5.19
CA ILE A 7 3.65 -2.03 5.44
C ILE A 7 2.52 -2.10 6.47
N GLU A 8 1.56 -2.99 6.26
CA GLU A 8 0.55 -3.32 7.28
C GLU A 8 1.25 -3.92 8.51
N PHE A 9 0.91 -3.46 9.72
CA PHE A 9 1.59 -3.86 10.95
C PHE A 9 1.67 -5.39 11.12
N SER A 10 0.60 -6.12 10.83
CA SER A 10 0.58 -7.58 10.94
C SER A 10 1.63 -8.28 10.06
N LYS A 11 2.08 -7.63 8.97
CA LYS A 11 3.09 -8.13 8.06
C LYS A 11 4.52 -7.82 8.51
N LEU A 12 4.68 -7.00 9.54
CA LEU A 12 6.00 -6.73 10.13
C LEU A 12 6.60 -7.99 10.77
N ILE A 13 5.78 -8.97 11.18
CA ILE A 13 6.24 -10.26 11.73
C ILE A 13 7.29 -10.92 10.83
N PHE A 14 7.11 -10.85 9.50
CA PHE A 14 8.04 -11.43 8.54
C PHE A 14 9.41 -10.75 8.56
N LEU A 15 9.48 -9.50 9.02
CA LEU A 15 10.71 -8.70 9.06
C LEU A 15 11.46 -8.83 10.38
N LEU A 16 10.83 -9.41 11.41
CA LEU A 16 11.43 -9.54 12.72
C LEU A 16 12.63 -10.49 12.71
N LYS A 17 13.56 -10.17 13.61
CA LYS A 17 14.62 -11.07 14.10
C LYS A 17 14.20 -11.61 15.48
N GLU A 18 15.03 -12.46 16.08
CA GLU A 18 14.74 -13.15 17.34
C GLU A 18 14.22 -12.24 18.45
N GLU A 19 14.83 -11.07 18.69
CA GLU A 19 14.37 -10.13 19.74
C GLU A 19 12.96 -9.58 19.48
N GLY A 20 12.68 -9.16 18.24
CA GLY A 20 11.34 -8.71 17.85
C GLY A 20 10.31 -9.83 17.87
N GLN A 21 10.72 -11.05 17.50
CA GLN A 21 9.88 -12.24 17.54
C GLN A 21 9.50 -12.61 18.99
N PHE A 22 10.44 -12.51 19.93
CA PHE A 22 10.17 -12.71 21.35
C PHE A 22 9.10 -11.74 21.86
N VAL A 23 9.24 -10.44 21.55
CA VAL A 23 8.23 -9.43 21.89
C VAL A 23 6.87 -9.80 21.28
N TRP A 24 6.84 -10.22 20.01
CA TRP A 24 5.60 -10.65 19.35
C TRP A 24 4.94 -11.85 20.05
N ASP A 25 5.72 -12.88 20.36
CA ASP A 25 5.23 -14.15 20.94
C ASP A 25 4.82 -14.00 22.41
N GLU A 26 5.55 -13.18 23.18
CA GLU A 26 5.19 -12.83 24.57
C GLU A 26 3.76 -12.27 24.65
N TYR A 27 3.36 -11.40 23.71
CA TYR A 27 1.99 -10.83 23.70
C TYR A 27 0.93 -11.77 23.17
N GLN A 28 1.28 -12.63 22.23
CA GLN A 28 0.36 -13.70 21.82
C GLN A 28 0.00 -14.55 23.05
N ALA A 29 0.98 -14.85 23.91
CA ALA A 29 0.77 -15.58 25.15
C ALA A 29 0.05 -14.75 26.25
N GLU A 30 0.32 -13.45 26.40
CA GLU A 30 -0.44 -12.58 27.31
C GLU A 30 -1.92 -12.49 26.91
N ARG A 31 -2.21 -12.42 25.61
CA ARG A 31 -3.58 -12.43 25.08
C ARG A 31 -4.32 -13.71 25.44
N GLU A 32 -3.68 -14.87 25.29
CA GLU A 32 -4.28 -16.17 25.62
C GLU A 32 -4.60 -16.32 27.12
N LYS A 33 -3.87 -15.62 27.99
CA LYS A 33 -4.11 -15.61 29.44
C LYS A 33 -5.25 -14.69 29.86
N ILE A 34 -5.48 -13.61 29.12
CA ILE A 34 -6.54 -12.65 29.40
C ILE A 34 -7.77 -13.05 28.59
N ASN A 35 -8.60 -13.91 29.20
CA ASN A 35 -9.86 -14.40 28.64
C ASN A 35 -10.95 -13.30 28.63
N ASP A 36 -10.61 -12.11 28.14
CA ASP A 36 -11.50 -10.95 28.07
C ASP A 36 -11.95 -10.77 26.62
N GLU A 37 -13.23 -11.02 26.37
CA GLU A 37 -13.91 -10.89 25.07
C GLU A 37 -13.76 -9.49 24.45
N LYS A 38 -13.28 -8.50 25.22
CA LYS A 38 -13.07 -7.10 24.81
C LYS A 38 -11.68 -6.79 24.27
N LEU A 39 -10.71 -7.70 24.36
CA LEU A 39 -9.41 -7.47 23.72
C LEU A 39 -9.58 -7.58 22.20
N HIS A 40 -9.33 -6.48 21.49
CA HIS A 40 -9.25 -6.46 20.03
C HIS A 40 -8.39 -7.66 19.55
N HIS A 41 -8.93 -8.47 18.63
CA HIS A 41 -8.19 -9.58 18.00
C HIS A 41 -6.80 -9.18 17.48
N ASN A 42 -6.65 -7.89 17.16
CA ASN A 42 -5.42 -7.24 16.76
C ASN A 42 -4.88 -6.39 17.93
N TRP A 43 -4.04 -6.96 18.79
CA TRP A 43 -3.53 -6.29 20.00
C TRP A 43 -2.82 -4.96 19.68
N TRP A 44 -2.19 -4.85 18.51
CA TRP A 44 -1.49 -3.64 18.06
C TRP A 44 -2.42 -2.45 17.80
N MET A 45 -3.73 -2.67 17.73
CA MET A 45 -4.75 -1.61 17.60
C MET A 45 -5.09 -0.95 18.93
N ASN A 46 -4.72 -1.55 20.06
CA ASN A 46 -5.03 -1.06 21.40
C ASN A 46 -3.91 -0.14 21.90
N SER A 47 -4.28 1.06 22.37
CA SER A 47 -3.36 2.09 22.86
C SER A 47 -2.52 1.64 24.06
N ASN A 48 -3.00 0.69 24.86
CA ASN A 48 -2.25 0.15 25.99
C ASN A 48 -0.95 -0.56 25.54
N PHE A 49 -0.88 -0.96 24.27
CA PHE A 49 0.28 -1.66 23.70
C PHE A 49 1.16 -0.76 22.82
N ASP A 50 0.97 0.56 22.86
CA ASP A 50 1.74 1.51 22.03
C ASP A 50 3.25 1.36 22.19
N LYS A 51 3.73 1.23 23.43
CA LYS A 51 5.15 1.08 23.71
C LYS A 51 5.72 -0.18 23.04
N LYS A 52 5.05 -1.31 23.22
CA LYS A 52 5.45 -2.62 22.68
C LYS A 52 5.37 -2.61 21.15
N ARG A 53 4.30 -2.03 20.58
CA ARG A 53 4.17 -1.81 19.13
C ARG A 53 5.36 -1.03 18.57
N ARG A 54 5.77 0.04 19.24
CA ARG A 54 6.92 0.87 18.84
C ARG A 54 8.26 0.15 19.05
N GLU A 55 8.39 -0.73 20.03
CA GLU A 55 9.58 -1.59 20.21
C GLU A 55 9.74 -2.55 19.03
N ILE A 56 8.65 -3.16 18.55
CA ILE A 56 8.67 -3.99 17.33
C ILE A 56 9.10 -3.18 16.11
N ILE A 57 8.57 -1.97 15.93
CA ILE A 57 8.95 -1.09 14.80
C ILE A 57 10.43 -0.69 14.90
N ALA A 58 10.90 -0.34 16.11
CA ALA A 58 12.27 0.07 16.36
C ALA A 58 13.29 -1.04 16.12
N SER A 59 12.99 -2.30 16.47
CA SER A 59 13.90 -3.43 16.23
C SER A 59 14.14 -3.68 14.73
N ILE A 60 13.09 -3.53 13.91
CA ILE A 60 13.20 -3.59 12.44
C ILE A 60 14.15 -2.51 11.93
N ILE A 61 14.03 -1.29 12.46
CA ILE A 61 14.85 -0.15 12.03
C ILE A 61 16.31 -0.31 12.44
N LYS A 62 16.56 -0.66 13.69
CA LYS A 62 17.91 -0.66 14.31
C LYS A 62 18.78 -1.79 13.79
N GLU A 63 18.21 -2.96 13.56
CA GLU A 63 18.99 -4.19 13.38
C GLU A 63 18.89 -4.77 11.97
N SER A 64 17.96 -4.27 11.15
CA SER A 64 17.45 -5.04 10.02
C SER A 64 17.51 -4.33 8.69
N SER A 65 18.28 -3.26 8.49
CA SER A 65 18.30 -2.55 7.19
C SER A 65 18.46 -3.52 6.00
N ASP A 66 19.45 -4.42 6.04
CA ASP A 66 19.62 -5.41 4.95
C ASP A 66 18.55 -6.49 4.89
N SER A 67 18.11 -7.02 6.05
CA SER A 67 17.03 -8.01 6.12
C SER A 67 15.70 -7.42 5.63
N PHE A 68 15.41 -6.16 5.96
CA PHE A 68 14.23 -5.40 5.56
C PHE A 68 14.15 -5.29 4.05
N PHE A 69 15.24 -4.85 3.41
CA PHE A 69 15.27 -4.72 1.96
C PHE A 69 15.27 -6.09 1.27
N LYS A 70 16.09 -7.03 1.73
CA LYS A 70 16.16 -8.39 1.16
C LYS A 70 14.80 -9.10 1.22
N LYS A 71 14.18 -9.17 2.40
CA LYS A 71 12.86 -9.79 2.57
C LYS A 71 11.77 -9.04 1.80
N SER A 72 11.85 -7.71 1.69
CA SER A 72 10.92 -6.94 0.86
C SER A 72 11.04 -7.27 -0.62
N LEU A 73 12.27 -7.40 -1.14
CA LEU A 73 12.52 -7.79 -2.53
C LEU A 73 12.06 -9.22 -2.79
N GLU A 74 12.42 -10.17 -1.92
CA GLU A 74 12.03 -11.58 -2.01
C GLU A 74 10.50 -11.74 -1.98
N PHE A 75 9.83 -11.06 -1.04
CA PHE A 75 8.38 -11.08 -0.96
C PHE A 75 7.74 -10.57 -2.25
N ASN A 76 8.20 -9.44 -2.79
CA ASN A 76 7.64 -8.88 -4.02
C ASN A 76 8.00 -9.75 -5.24
N ALA A 77 9.18 -10.37 -5.28
CA ALA A 77 9.56 -11.31 -6.34
C ALA A 77 8.61 -12.50 -6.39
N MET A 78 8.22 -13.02 -5.22
CA MET A 78 7.33 -14.18 -5.11
C MET A 78 5.86 -13.83 -5.34
N SER A 79 5.36 -12.78 -4.68
CA SER A 79 3.94 -12.37 -4.72
C SER A 79 3.58 -11.52 -5.92
N GLY A 80 4.58 -10.97 -6.63
CA GLY A 80 4.37 -9.99 -7.68
C GLY A 80 3.73 -8.69 -7.20
N GLY A 81 3.35 -7.86 -8.15
CA GLY A 81 2.67 -6.61 -7.91
C GLY A 81 2.15 -6.02 -9.22
N ARG A 82 1.82 -4.73 -9.20
CA ARG A 82 1.38 -4.02 -10.41
C ARG A 82 2.48 -3.97 -11.45
N PHE A 83 3.74 -3.79 -11.04
CA PHE A 83 4.86 -3.59 -11.97
C PHE A 83 5.91 -4.70 -11.94
N ASN A 84 5.64 -5.84 -11.30
CA ASN A 84 6.49 -7.01 -11.40
C ASN A 84 5.60 -8.27 -11.42
N PRO A 85 5.79 -9.20 -12.37
CA PRO A 85 5.08 -10.47 -12.36
C PRO A 85 5.39 -11.31 -11.11
N GLU A 86 4.48 -12.21 -10.75
CA GLU A 86 4.75 -13.19 -9.68
C GLU A 86 5.87 -14.14 -10.11
N ARG A 87 6.68 -14.60 -9.14
CA ARG A 87 7.82 -15.51 -9.35
C ARG A 87 8.80 -15.01 -10.40
N SER A 88 9.06 -13.70 -10.42
CA SER A 88 9.96 -13.06 -11.38
C SER A 88 11.12 -12.36 -10.68
N PHE A 89 11.20 -11.03 -10.78
CA PHE A 89 12.19 -10.19 -10.15
C PHE A 89 11.59 -9.43 -8.96
N GLY A 90 12.43 -9.19 -7.96
CA GLY A 90 12.14 -8.37 -6.80
C GLY A 90 12.15 -6.88 -7.12
N VAL A 91 11.25 -6.16 -6.47
CA VAL A 91 11.19 -4.69 -6.53
C VAL A 91 10.94 -4.12 -5.16
N LEU A 92 11.43 -2.91 -4.89
CA LEU A 92 11.03 -2.15 -3.72
C LEU A 92 9.97 -1.13 -4.15
N TYR A 93 8.72 -1.38 -3.76
CA TYR A 93 7.65 -0.39 -3.87
C TYR A 93 7.77 0.64 -2.74
N ALA A 94 7.82 1.91 -3.13
CA ALA A 94 7.84 3.07 -2.25
C ALA A 94 7.09 4.25 -2.89
N ALA A 95 6.98 5.36 -2.18
CA ALA A 95 6.51 6.64 -2.71
C ALA A 95 7.37 7.79 -2.18
N ASN A 96 7.35 8.94 -2.85
CA ASN A 96 8.04 10.14 -2.34
C ASN A 96 7.24 10.90 -1.28
N ASN A 97 6.08 10.38 -0.90
CA ASN A 97 5.22 10.92 0.14
C ASN A 97 4.69 9.78 1.04
N PRO A 98 4.70 9.95 2.37
CA PRO A 98 4.33 8.87 3.30
C PRO A 98 2.84 8.52 3.26
N VAL A 99 1.98 9.49 2.97
CA VAL A 99 0.52 9.28 2.84
C VAL A 99 0.24 8.47 1.59
N ILE A 100 0.88 8.80 0.46
CA ILE A 100 0.73 8.03 -0.80
C ILE A 100 1.12 6.57 -0.60
N SER A 101 2.24 6.33 0.08
CA SER A 101 2.69 4.96 0.39
C SER A 101 1.66 4.21 1.25
N ALA A 102 1.09 4.87 2.26
CA ALA A 102 0.09 4.26 3.13
C ALA A 102 -1.24 3.98 2.40
N LEU A 103 -1.64 4.87 1.48
CA LEU A 103 -2.86 4.71 0.67
C LEU A 103 -2.81 3.47 -0.23
N GLU A 104 -1.65 3.13 -0.80
CA GLU A 104 -1.50 1.90 -1.59
C GLU A 104 -1.73 0.65 -0.72
N VAL A 105 -1.14 0.61 0.49
CA VAL A 105 -1.34 -0.51 1.43
C VAL A 105 -2.80 -0.63 1.84
N LEU A 106 -3.44 0.50 2.18
CA LEU A 106 -4.83 0.52 2.57
C LEU A 106 -5.75 0.02 1.45
N TYR A 107 -5.49 0.44 0.21
CA TYR A 107 -6.28 0.01 -0.93
C TYR A 107 -6.18 -1.49 -1.16
N HIS A 108 -4.98 -2.07 -1.10
CA HIS A 108 -4.82 -3.51 -1.24
C HIS A 108 -5.55 -4.29 -0.15
N LYS A 109 -5.47 -3.82 1.11
CA LYS A 109 -6.27 -4.39 2.21
C LYS A 109 -7.76 -4.34 1.93
N TYR A 110 -8.25 -3.22 1.41
CA TYR A 110 -9.65 -3.05 1.05
C TYR A 110 -10.09 -4.00 -0.07
N ILE A 111 -9.33 -4.10 -1.18
CA ILE A 111 -9.69 -5.02 -2.27
C ILE A 111 -9.77 -6.47 -1.79
N ASP A 112 -8.82 -6.88 -0.96
CA ASP A 112 -8.75 -8.27 -0.50
C ASP A 112 -9.93 -8.62 0.41
N LEU A 113 -10.37 -7.69 1.26
CA LEU A 113 -11.34 -7.96 2.32
C LEU A 113 -12.78 -7.59 1.95
N ALA A 114 -13.01 -6.58 1.11
CA ALA A 114 -14.38 -6.15 0.80
C ALA A 114 -15.26 -7.25 0.15
N PRO A 115 -14.76 -8.08 -0.78
CA PRO A 115 -15.54 -9.20 -1.31
C PRO A 115 -15.91 -10.23 -0.23
N VAL A 116 -15.01 -10.45 0.74
CA VAL A 116 -15.25 -11.35 1.87
C VAL A 116 -16.34 -10.78 2.77
N TYR A 117 -16.24 -9.50 3.14
CA TYR A 117 -17.27 -8.81 3.92
C TYR A 117 -18.65 -8.87 3.25
N ALA A 118 -18.72 -8.57 1.95
CA ALA A 118 -19.97 -8.63 1.19
C ALA A 118 -20.56 -10.07 1.14
N ALA A 119 -19.70 -11.08 1.00
CA ALA A 119 -20.12 -12.49 0.99
C ALA A 119 -20.67 -12.94 2.35
N ILE A 120 -20.11 -12.47 3.46
CA ILE A 120 -20.60 -12.84 4.79
C ILE A 120 -21.90 -12.07 5.11
N GLN A 121 -21.97 -10.77 4.81
CA GLN A 121 -23.20 -9.96 4.99
C GLN A 121 -24.39 -10.54 4.21
N SER A 122 -24.19 -10.93 2.95
CA SER A 122 -25.26 -11.53 2.12
C SER A 122 -25.76 -12.90 2.61
N LYS A 123 -24.93 -13.62 3.36
CA LYS A 123 -25.26 -14.95 3.92
C LYS A 123 -25.64 -14.91 5.40
N GLN A 124 -25.69 -13.73 6.02
CA GLN A 124 -25.93 -13.59 7.45
C GLN A 124 -27.25 -14.24 7.91
N SER A 125 -28.28 -14.25 7.06
CA SER A 125 -29.56 -14.93 7.31
C SER A 125 -29.47 -16.47 7.32
N GLN A 126 -28.39 -17.06 6.79
CA GLN A 126 -28.15 -18.51 6.78
C GLN A 126 -27.27 -18.98 7.94
N PHE A 127 -26.56 -18.07 8.62
CA PHE A 127 -25.68 -18.36 9.76
C PHE A 127 -26.40 -18.33 11.12
N SER A 128 -27.73 -18.12 11.13
CA SER A 128 -28.54 -17.83 12.32
C SER A 128 -28.80 -19.01 13.28
N SER A 129 -27.96 -20.05 13.32
CA SER A 129 -28.18 -21.19 14.24
C SER A 129 -26.96 -21.71 15.01
N GLY A 130 -25.77 -21.09 14.90
CA GLY A 130 -24.63 -21.56 15.70
C GLY A 130 -23.41 -20.65 15.84
N LEU A 131 -23.36 -19.51 15.13
CA LEU A 131 -22.27 -18.54 15.24
C LEU A 131 -22.88 -17.16 15.55
N ASP A 132 -22.99 -16.84 16.84
CA ASP A 132 -23.36 -15.50 17.31
C ASP A 132 -22.16 -14.54 17.17
N MET A 133 -21.66 -14.40 15.95
CA MET A 133 -20.59 -13.47 15.61
C MET A 133 -21.18 -12.30 14.82
N SER A 134 -21.33 -11.16 15.49
CA SER A 134 -21.60 -9.90 14.79
C SER A 134 -20.40 -9.53 13.92
N LEU A 135 -20.61 -9.27 12.62
CA LEU A 135 -19.51 -8.73 11.79
C LEU A 135 -19.14 -7.33 12.30
N PRO A 136 -17.84 -7.04 12.45
CA PRO A 136 -17.41 -5.70 12.79
C PRO A 136 -17.85 -4.72 11.68
N LYS A 137 -18.47 -3.61 12.07
CA LYS A 137 -18.94 -2.57 11.13
C LYS A 137 -17.80 -1.91 10.36
N ASN A 138 -16.64 -1.80 11.01
CA ASN A 138 -15.46 -1.18 10.44
C ASN A 138 -14.36 -2.21 10.22
N LEU A 139 -13.69 -2.10 9.08
CA LEU A 139 -12.40 -2.74 8.86
C LEU A 139 -11.30 -1.79 9.37
N GLU A 140 -10.56 -2.21 10.39
CA GLU A 140 -9.44 -1.42 10.89
C GLU A 140 -8.10 -1.98 10.44
N VAL A 141 -7.21 -1.08 10.02
CA VAL A 141 -5.88 -1.39 9.50
C VAL A 141 -4.86 -0.50 10.18
N PHE A 142 -3.79 -1.08 10.71
CA PHE A 142 -2.63 -0.34 11.18
C PHE A 142 -1.53 -0.43 10.14
N ILE A 143 -0.99 0.71 9.72
CA ILE A 143 0.03 0.82 8.67
C ILE A 143 1.23 1.55 9.27
N VAL A 144 2.43 1.01 9.04
CA VAL A 144 3.69 1.65 9.41
C VAL A 144 4.42 2.05 8.14
N THR A 145 4.79 3.32 8.06
CA THR A 145 5.50 3.91 6.92
C THR A 145 6.92 4.24 7.32
N PHE A 146 7.88 3.50 6.76
CA PHE A 146 9.30 3.68 7.03
C PHE A 146 9.91 4.72 6.08
N GLU A 147 10.67 5.67 6.61
CA GLU A 147 11.47 6.60 5.80
C GLU A 147 12.78 5.92 5.38
N ILE A 148 13.05 5.95 4.07
CA ILE A 148 14.22 5.38 3.43
C ILE A 148 14.96 6.51 2.70
N GLU A 149 16.27 6.57 2.87
CA GLU A 149 17.15 7.39 2.05
C GLU A 149 17.71 6.56 0.90
N ILE A 150 17.69 7.14 -0.30
CA ILE A 150 18.30 6.58 -1.51
C ILE A 150 19.23 7.57 -2.19
N GLU A 151 20.26 7.04 -2.84
CA GLU A 151 21.17 7.75 -3.73
C GLU A 151 20.70 7.65 -5.18
N ASN A 152 21.25 8.50 -6.06
CA ASN A 152 21.03 8.44 -7.52
C ASN A 152 19.55 8.52 -7.97
N SER A 153 18.68 9.17 -7.20
CA SER A 153 17.25 9.28 -7.53
C SER A 153 16.97 10.03 -8.83
N ASP A 154 17.87 10.91 -9.26
CA ASP A 154 17.87 11.61 -10.54
C ASP A 154 17.97 10.66 -11.75
N LYS A 155 18.49 9.44 -11.55
CA LYS A 155 18.64 8.42 -12.60
C LYS A 155 17.41 7.51 -12.76
N LEU A 156 16.36 7.73 -11.96
CA LEU A 156 15.11 6.98 -12.09
C LEU A 156 14.40 7.39 -13.39
N LEU A 157 13.95 6.40 -14.15
CA LEU A 157 13.14 6.66 -15.34
C LEU A 157 11.78 7.21 -14.91
N LYS A 158 11.34 8.35 -15.44
CA LYS A 158 9.96 8.81 -15.25
C LYS A 158 9.08 8.09 -16.26
N ILE A 159 7.89 7.66 -15.83
CA ILE A 159 6.95 6.93 -16.67
C ILE A 159 5.57 7.51 -16.41
N ASN A 160 4.80 7.64 -17.50
CA ASN A 160 3.42 8.11 -17.44
C ASN A 160 3.32 9.58 -16.97
N GLU A 161 4.26 10.42 -17.40
CA GLU A 161 4.20 11.88 -17.18
C GLU A 161 3.28 12.55 -18.22
N SER A 162 3.08 11.93 -19.39
CA SER A 162 2.16 12.39 -20.43
C SER A 162 1.55 11.25 -21.24
N ASP A 163 0.42 11.51 -21.90
CA ASP A 163 -0.20 10.58 -22.86
C ASP A 163 0.77 10.19 -23.98
N ALA A 164 1.56 11.14 -24.49
CA ALA A 164 2.49 10.90 -25.59
C ALA A 164 3.62 9.94 -25.18
N GLU A 165 4.19 10.16 -23.98
CA GLU A 165 5.23 9.29 -23.43
C GLU A 165 4.68 7.88 -23.16
N LEU A 166 3.52 7.77 -22.50
CA LEU A 166 2.93 6.48 -22.18
C LEU A 166 2.61 5.71 -23.47
N ARG A 167 2.06 6.38 -24.49
CA ARG A 167 1.76 5.79 -25.80
C ARG A 167 3.00 5.20 -26.45
N ASN A 168 4.12 5.93 -26.42
CA ASN A 168 5.38 5.45 -26.97
C ASN A 168 5.88 4.20 -26.25
N ILE A 169 5.81 4.17 -24.92
CA ILE A 169 6.19 2.98 -24.13
C ILE A 169 5.26 1.81 -24.47
N CYS A 170 3.95 2.01 -24.44
CA CYS A 170 2.96 0.98 -24.77
C CYS A 170 3.15 0.40 -26.17
N ASN A 171 3.52 1.22 -27.16
CA ASN A 171 3.87 0.75 -28.50
C ASN A 171 5.11 -0.15 -28.47
N LYS A 172 6.16 0.24 -27.76
CA LYS A 172 7.40 -0.55 -27.64
C LYS A 172 7.19 -1.89 -26.96
N ILE A 173 6.24 -1.99 -26.04
CA ILE A 173 5.89 -3.24 -25.35
C ILE A 173 4.75 -4.02 -26.02
N GLY A 174 4.35 -3.65 -27.25
CA GLY A 174 3.44 -4.44 -28.08
C GLY A 174 1.94 -4.12 -27.94
N PHE A 175 1.56 -3.08 -27.20
CA PHE A 175 0.16 -2.70 -26.96
C PHE A 175 -0.40 -1.65 -27.94
N GLN A 176 0.26 -1.45 -29.09
CA GLN A 176 -0.08 -0.44 -30.09
C GLN A 176 -1.54 -0.43 -30.58
N ARG A 177 -2.19 -1.60 -30.62
CA ARG A 177 -3.62 -1.70 -31.01
C ARG A 177 -4.55 -1.04 -30.01
N TYR A 178 -4.14 -0.93 -28.75
CA TYR A 178 -4.93 -0.34 -27.66
C TYR A 178 -4.64 1.14 -27.45
N THR A 179 -3.66 1.69 -28.17
CA THR A 179 -3.26 3.09 -28.06
C THR A 179 -3.66 3.89 -29.30
N ILE A 180 -4.84 3.64 -29.86
CA ILE A 180 -5.33 4.35 -31.06
C ILE A 180 -6.27 5.47 -30.59
N THR A 181 -7.50 5.11 -30.21
CA THR A 181 -8.58 6.05 -29.85
C THR A 181 -8.82 6.07 -28.34
N ASN A 182 -9.08 7.24 -27.76
CA ASN A 182 -9.40 7.44 -26.33
C ASN A 182 -8.33 6.94 -25.34
N PHE A 183 -7.06 6.91 -25.76
CA PHE A 183 -5.94 6.55 -24.91
C PHE A 183 -5.50 7.73 -24.05
N ASN A 184 -5.35 7.50 -22.74
CA ASN A 184 -4.87 8.47 -21.77
C ASN A 184 -3.95 7.83 -20.72
N ARG A 185 -3.41 8.63 -19.81
CA ARG A 185 -2.54 8.20 -18.69
C ARG A 185 -3.17 7.16 -17.76
N GLU A 186 -4.49 7.00 -17.73
CA GLU A 186 -5.16 6.02 -16.86
C GLU A 186 -5.04 4.58 -17.37
N PHE A 187 -4.59 4.40 -18.62
CA PHE A 187 -4.55 3.11 -19.30
C PHE A 187 -3.80 2.01 -18.53
N ILE A 188 -2.76 2.36 -17.75
CA ILE A 188 -1.97 1.41 -16.95
C ILE A 188 -2.47 1.23 -15.51
N PHE A 189 -3.60 1.81 -15.15
CA PHE A 189 -4.17 1.74 -13.79
C PHE A 189 -5.43 0.89 -13.70
N GLY A 190 -5.68 0.03 -14.69
CA GLY A 190 -6.74 -0.98 -14.64
C GLY A 190 -6.58 -2.01 -13.52
N ASN A 191 -7.65 -2.78 -13.28
CA ASN A 191 -7.69 -3.94 -12.39
C ASN A 191 -6.78 -5.07 -12.89
N ASP A 192 -6.67 -5.20 -14.21
CA ASP A 192 -5.73 -6.12 -14.82
C ASP A 192 -4.34 -5.48 -14.83
N TYR A 193 -3.38 -6.13 -14.17
CA TYR A 193 -2.01 -5.67 -14.07
C TYR A 193 -1.17 -6.06 -15.28
N GLU A 194 -1.75 -6.73 -16.29
CA GLU A 194 -1.03 -7.23 -17.47
C GLU A 194 -0.13 -6.15 -18.11
N ILE A 195 -0.69 -5.01 -18.49
CA ILE A 195 0.08 -3.94 -19.16
C ILE A 195 1.16 -3.38 -18.23
N SER A 196 0.82 -3.11 -16.98
CA SER A 196 1.77 -2.56 -15.99
C SER A 196 2.92 -3.53 -15.70
N ARG A 197 2.65 -4.85 -15.69
CA ARG A 197 3.65 -5.91 -15.51
C ARG A 197 4.57 -6.03 -16.72
N HIS A 198 4.04 -5.92 -17.94
CA HIS A 198 4.86 -5.85 -19.17
C HIS A 198 5.75 -4.61 -19.17
N LEU A 199 5.20 -3.46 -18.76
CA LEU A 199 5.96 -2.23 -18.61
C LEU A 199 7.09 -2.39 -17.60
N GLY A 200 6.81 -2.92 -16.41
CA GLY A 200 7.84 -3.15 -15.39
C GLY A 200 8.91 -4.14 -15.84
N THR A 201 8.52 -5.22 -16.52
CA THR A 201 9.45 -6.20 -17.12
C THR A 201 10.33 -5.57 -18.19
N TYR A 202 9.76 -4.71 -19.03
CA TYR A 202 10.52 -3.95 -20.02
C TYR A 202 11.55 -3.03 -19.35
N VAL A 203 11.16 -2.26 -18.33
CA VAL A 203 12.11 -1.37 -17.62
C VAL A 203 13.21 -2.18 -16.94
N HIS A 204 12.87 -3.32 -16.33
CA HIS A 204 13.84 -4.26 -15.77
C HIS A 204 14.84 -4.73 -16.83
N SER A 205 14.39 -5.07 -18.05
CA SER A 205 15.26 -5.50 -19.15
C SER A 205 16.20 -4.39 -19.67
N GLN A 206 15.87 -3.11 -19.43
CA GLN A 206 16.71 -1.96 -19.79
C GLN A 206 17.84 -1.67 -18.79
N ASN A 207 18.05 -2.54 -17.79
CA ASN A 207 19.14 -2.42 -16.81
C ASN A 207 19.11 -1.09 -16.03
N LYS A 208 17.90 -0.54 -15.81
CA LYS A 208 17.68 0.72 -15.07
C LYS A 208 17.72 0.47 -13.56
N ILE A 209 17.98 1.54 -12.80
CA ILE A 209 17.95 1.47 -11.33
C ILE A 209 16.52 1.34 -10.76
N GLY A 210 15.54 1.79 -11.53
CA GLY A 210 14.16 1.89 -11.13
C GLY A 210 13.43 2.94 -11.96
N PHE A 211 12.18 3.19 -11.60
CA PHE A 211 11.36 4.19 -12.25
C PHE A 211 10.35 4.81 -11.30
N THR A 212 9.87 5.99 -11.66
CA THR A 212 8.77 6.68 -11.00
C THR A 212 7.52 6.62 -11.85
N VAL A 213 6.37 6.52 -11.19
CA VAL A 213 5.06 6.49 -11.85
C VAL A 213 4.04 7.20 -10.97
N PRO A 214 3.02 7.87 -11.54
CA PRO A 214 1.89 8.33 -10.75
C PRO A 214 1.24 7.17 -9.99
N SER A 215 0.65 7.48 -8.85
CA SER A 215 -0.19 6.56 -8.10
C SER A 215 -1.58 6.48 -8.73
N ALA A 216 -2.16 5.27 -8.75
CA ALA A 216 -3.56 5.05 -9.13
C ALA A 216 -4.56 5.61 -8.08
N ARG A 217 -4.03 6.14 -6.97
CA ARG A 217 -4.75 6.52 -5.76
C ARG A 217 -4.98 8.00 -5.63
N VAL A 218 -4.43 8.80 -6.52
CA VAL A 218 -4.61 10.25 -6.47
C VAL A 218 -4.90 10.72 -7.88
N LYS A 219 -5.70 11.76 -8.00
CA LYS A 219 -5.99 12.40 -9.29
C LYS A 219 -4.71 12.99 -9.89
N PHE A 220 -4.56 12.89 -11.22
CA PHE A 220 -3.33 13.32 -11.90
C PHE A 220 -2.99 14.79 -11.65
N GLU A 221 -3.98 15.68 -11.67
CA GLU A 221 -3.78 17.11 -11.48
C GLU A 221 -2.99 17.38 -10.19
N ILE A 222 -3.38 16.69 -9.11
CA ILE A 222 -2.80 16.90 -7.77
C ILE A 222 -1.46 16.24 -7.65
N GLN A 223 -1.31 15.06 -8.26
CA GLN A 223 -0.03 14.39 -8.30
C GLN A 223 1.00 15.16 -9.10
N ASP A 224 0.60 15.83 -10.17
CA ASP A 224 1.49 16.63 -11.00
C ASP A 224 1.85 17.94 -10.28
N ASP A 225 0.84 18.65 -9.74
CA ASP A 225 1.04 19.90 -8.99
C ASP A 225 1.96 19.71 -7.78
N LEU A 226 1.78 18.61 -7.04
CA LEU A 226 2.58 18.29 -5.85
C LEU A 226 3.77 17.36 -6.16
N SER A 227 3.98 17.01 -7.42
CA SER A 227 5.03 16.06 -7.87
C SER A 227 5.03 14.73 -7.09
N LEU A 228 3.85 14.23 -6.72
CA LEU A 228 3.66 12.98 -5.97
C LEU A 228 3.86 11.77 -6.90
N ARG A 229 4.77 10.87 -6.55
CA ARG A 229 5.10 9.70 -7.37
C ARG A 229 5.32 8.47 -6.50
N ASN A 230 4.86 7.34 -7.02
CA ASN A 230 5.34 6.03 -6.60
C ASN A 230 6.72 5.78 -7.23
N LEU A 231 7.56 5.05 -6.51
CA LEU A 231 8.89 4.64 -6.92
C LEU A 231 8.99 3.12 -6.89
N ILE A 232 9.51 2.56 -7.96
CA ILE A 232 9.76 1.13 -8.11
C ILE A 232 11.26 0.97 -8.30
N LEU A 233 11.96 0.55 -7.24
CA LEU A 233 13.40 0.28 -7.31
C LEU A 233 13.61 -1.19 -7.69
N LEU A 234 14.47 -1.44 -8.67
CA LEU A 234 14.70 -2.78 -9.21
C LEU A 234 15.81 -3.49 -8.42
N GLU A 235 15.61 -4.77 -8.07
CA GLU A 235 16.60 -5.53 -7.29
C GLU A 235 17.97 -5.60 -7.96
N ALA A 236 18.00 -5.74 -9.30
CA ALA A 236 19.23 -5.91 -10.09
C ALA A 236 20.20 -4.72 -9.97
N LYS A 237 19.71 -3.58 -9.48
CA LYS A 237 20.46 -2.34 -9.30
C LYS A 237 20.28 -1.73 -7.91
N ARG A 238 19.88 -2.54 -6.92
CA ARG A 238 19.71 -2.09 -5.53
C ARG A 238 20.93 -1.30 -5.04
N ASP A 239 22.12 -1.83 -5.25
CA ASP A 239 23.37 -1.23 -4.76
C ASP A 239 23.63 0.16 -5.35
N ALA A 240 23.17 0.43 -6.57
CA ALA A 240 23.28 1.74 -7.19
C ALA A 240 22.41 2.80 -6.50
N THR A 241 21.35 2.39 -5.80
CA THR A 241 20.48 3.29 -5.03
C THR A 241 20.82 3.31 -3.53
N ASN A 242 21.66 2.39 -3.07
CA ASN A 242 22.14 2.27 -1.68
C ASN A 242 21.05 2.56 -0.62
N PRO A 243 19.89 1.86 -0.65
CA PRO A 243 18.77 2.23 0.19
C PRO A 243 19.08 1.99 1.67
N LYS A 244 18.76 2.96 2.52
CA LYS A 244 19.00 2.92 3.98
C LYS A 244 17.78 3.39 4.75
N LEU A 245 17.39 2.66 5.80
CA LEU A 245 16.39 3.14 6.75
C LEU A 245 16.96 4.33 7.53
N THR A 246 16.21 5.43 7.65
CA THR A 246 16.72 6.65 8.30
C THR A 246 16.56 6.67 9.82
N GLY A 247 15.88 5.68 10.39
CA GLY A 247 15.46 5.72 11.79
C GLY A 247 14.01 6.19 11.99
N LYS A 248 13.43 6.87 11.00
CA LYS A 248 12.12 7.52 11.14
C LYS A 248 11.00 6.67 10.56
N PHE A 249 9.85 6.71 11.22
CA PHE A 249 8.63 6.08 10.75
C PHE A 249 7.41 6.91 11.12
N VAL A 250 6.31 6.69 10.40
CA VAL A 250 4.99 7.24 10.71
C VAL A 250 4.02 6.08 10.85
N GLU A 251 3.18 6.14 11.87
CA GLU A 251 2.13 5.15 12.15
C GLU A 251 0.80 5.71 11.67
N TYR A 252 -0.01 4.91 10.98
CA TYR A 252 -1.36 5.27 10.53
C TYR A 252 -2.36 4.24 11.01
N ARG A 253 -3.44 4.71 11.66
CA ARG A 253 -4.65 3.93 11.91
C ARG A 253 -5.68 4.31 10.86
N ALA A 254 -6.07 3.34 10.04
CA ALA A 254 -7.15 3.47 9.08
C ALA A 254 -8.38 2.69 9.55
N SER A 255 -9.56 3.24 9.33
CA SER A 255 -10.85 2.62 9.61
C SER A 255 -11.76 2.83 8.40
N ILE A 256 -12.20 1.74 7.80
CA ILE A 256 -13.08 1.73 6.62
C ILE A 256 -14.47 1.30 7.09
N ASP A 257 -15.48 2.13 6.86
CA ASP A 257 -16.87 1.77 7.17
C ASP A 257 -17.40 0.81 6.10
N MET A 258 -17.59 -0.45 6.50
CA MET A 258 -18.05 -1.53 5.62
C MET A 258 -19.58 -1.65 5.58
N THR A 259 -20.30 -0.81 6.33
CA THR A 259 -21.76 -0.78 6.37
C THR A 259 -22.37 0.22 5.40
N GLN A 260 -21.56 1.14 4.86
CA GLN A 260 -22.04 2.11 3.89
C GLN A 260 -22.39 1.46 2.54
N THR A 261 -23.63 1.67 2.12
CA THR A 261 -24.16 1.16 0.84
C THR A 261 -24.15 2.20 -0.26
N ASP A 262 -23.65 3.42 -0.01
CA ASP A 262 -23.72 4.54 -0.97
C ASP A 262 -23.13 4.21 -2.34
N HIS A 263 -23.77 4.71 -3.40
CA HIS A 263 -23.34 4.49 -4.78
C HIS A 263 -21.95 5.08 -5.10
N TYR A 264 -21.46 6.02 -4.26
CA TYR A 264 -20.27 6.83 -4.54
C TYR A 264 -18.96 6.31 -3.90
N GLY A 265 -19.02 5.38 -2.95
CA GLY A 265 -17.83 4.87 -2.25
C GLY A 265 -18.07 4.52 -0.78
N LEU A 266 -17.02 4.07 -0.10
CA LEU A 266 -16.98 3.83 1.34
C LEU A 266 -16.16 4.92 2.03
N ASP A 267 -16.64 5.43 3.15
CA ASP A 267 -15.89 6.37 3.96
C ASP A 267 -14.70 5.69 4.64
N VAL A 268 -13.55 6.36 4.53
CA VAL A 268 -12.32 6.00 5.21
C VAL A 268 -11.92 7.13 6.12
N ALA A 269 -11.65 6.74 7.35
CA ALA A 269 -10.93 7.53 8.33
C ALA A 269 -9.46 7.10 8.36
N VAL A 270 -8.52 8.00 8.10
CA VAL A 270 -7.09 7.78 8.36
C VAL A 270 -6.61 8.80 9.40
N GLN A 271 -5.95 8.29 10.43
CA GLN A 271 -5.33 9.10 11.47
C GLN A 271 -3.86 8.73 11.58
N ALA A 272 -2.97 9.73 11.49
CA ALA A 272 -1.57 9.57 11.87
C ALA A 272 -1.48 9.46 13.41
N TYR A 273 -0.74 8.47 13.90
CA TYR A 273 -0.62 8.21 15.33
C TYR A 273 0.49 9.05 15.96
N GLY A 274 0.23 9.66 17.13
CA GLY A 274 1.18 10.53 17.83
C GLY A 274 1.13 12.02 17.45
N GLU A 275 0.26 12.42 16.52
CA GLU A 275 -0.02 13.82 16.19
C GLU A 275 -1.43 14.23 16.68
N THR A 276 -1.57 15.47 17.13
CA THR A 276 -2.85 16.02 17.61
C THR A 276 -3.79 16.35 16.45
N VAL A 277 -4.89 15.58 16.35
CA VAL A 277 -6.20 15.97 15.78
C VAL A 277 -6.30 16.29 14.27
N HIS A 278 -5.62 15.57 13.38
CA HIS A 278 -6.01 15.55 11.96
C HIS A 278 -6.38 14.14 11.51
N LYS A 279 -7.66 13.80 11.76
CA LYS A 279 -8.33 12.67 11.11
C LYS A 279 -8.66 13.09 9.68
N THR A 280 -7.89 12.58 8.74
CA THR A 280 -8.16 12.74 7.32
C THR A 280 -9.30 11.79 6.94
N MET A 281 -10.40 12.35 6.44
CA MET A 281 -11.49 11.57 5.87
C MET A 281 -11.41 11.62 4.35
N PHE A 282 -11.61 10.48 3.69
CA PHE A 282 -11.78 10.42 2.24
C PHE A 282 -12.69 9.25 1.85
N LYS A 283 -13.12 9.20 0.59
CA LYS A 283 -13.92 8.10 0.06
C LYS A 283 -13.07 7.12 -0.74
N LEU A 284 -13.16 5.84 -0.39
CA LEU A 284 -12.74 4.72 -1.24
C LEU A 284 -13.83 4.45 -2.26
N GLN A 285 -13.54 4.52 -3.55
CA GLN A 285 -14.50 4.04 -4.55
C GLN A 285 -14.75 2.54 -4.37
N LYS A 286 -15.98 2.10 -4.63
CA LYS A 286 -16.33 0.67 -4.63
C LYS A 286 -15.49 -0.07 -5.66
N ILE A 287 -15.10 -1.32 -5.35
CA ILE A 287 -14.34 -2.17 -6.27
C ILE A 287 -15.15 -2.30 -7.58
N PRO A 288 -14.64 -1.80 -8.71
CA PRO A 288 -15.33 -1.97 -9.99
C PRO A 288 -15.36 -3.47 -10.34
N PRO A 289 -16.43 -3.99 -10.96
CA PRO A 289 -16.45 -5.36 -11.42
C PRO A 289 -15.25 -5.63 -12.35
N LYS A 290 -14.69 -6.85 -12.33
CA LYS A 290 -13.51 -7.23 -13.13
C LYS A 290 -13.63 -6.92 -14.62
N LYS A 291 -14.86 -6.79 -15.15
CA LYS A 291 -15.18 -6.48 -16.55
C LYS A 291 -15.46 -4.99 -16.82
N ALA A 292 -15.33 -4.11 -15.84
CA ALA A 292 -15.59 -2.69 -16.03
C ALA A 292 -14.51 -2.08 -16.95
N PRO A 293 -14.88 -1.38 -18.03
CA PRO A 293 -13.95 -0.78 -18.98
C PRO A 293 -13.35 0.54 -18.49
N HIS A 294 -13.75 1.01 -17.30
CA HIS A 294 -13.44 2.35 -16.81
C HIS A 294 -12.23 2.39 -15.87
N PRO A 295 -11.49 3.51 -15.89
CA PRO A 295 -10.25 3.68 -15.15
C PRO A 295 -10.48 3.79 -13.64
N GLN A 296 -9.54 3.23 -12.88
CA GLN A 296 -9.57 3.19 -11.42
C GLN A 296 -8.85 4.39 -10.82
N ILE A 297 -9.35 5.60 -11.06
CA ILE A 297 -8.91 6.73 -10.22
C ILE A 297 -9.71 6.66 -8.93
N ILE A 298 -9.09 6.14 -7.88
CA ILE A 298 -9.59 6.41 -6.54
C ILE A 298 -9.08 7.79 -6.22
N SER A 299 -9.94 8.79 -6.30
CA SER A 299 -9.56 10.14 -5.91
C SER A 299 -9.55 10.21 -4.38
N TYR A 300 -8.41 9.94 -3.75
CA TYR A 300 -8.23 10.33 -2.35
C TYR A 300 -7.97 11.82 -2.28
N PHE A 301 -8.80 12.53 -1.53
CA PHE A 301 -8.37 13.79 -0.97
C PHE A 301 -8.77 13.89 0.49
N ALA A 302 -7.75 14.08 1.32
CA ALA A 302 -7.89 14.79 2.56
C ALA A 302 -8.30 16.22 2.24
N GLU A 303 -9.36 16.73 2.82
CA GLU A 303 -9.40 18.16 3.08
C GLU A 303 -8.21 18.47 3.99
N TYR A 304 -7.19 19.15 3.46
CA TYR A 304 -6.08 19.61 4.31
C TYR A 304 -6.63 20.65 5.30
N PRO A 305 -6.16 20.67 6.56
CA PRO A 305 -6.68 21.57 7.60
C PRO A 305 -6.55 23.07 7.30
N ASN A 306 -5.82 23.44 6.24
CA ASN A 306 -5.49 24.84 5.94
C ASN A 306 -6.11 25.38 4.65
N GLY A 307 -7.07 24.68 4.03
CA GLY A 307 -7.93 25.28 3.00
C GLY A 307 -7.23 25.86 1.77
N LYS A 308 -5.97 25.49 1.51
CA LYS A 308 -5.32 25.80 0.23
C LYS A 308 -5.54 24.61 -0.70
N LYS A 309 -6.35 24.89 -1.73
CA LYS A 309 -6.63 24.03 -2.88
C LYS A 309 -5.33 23.58 -3.54
#